data_AF-A0A183J7A1-F1
#
_entry.id   AF-A0A183J7A1-F1
#
_cell.length_a   1.000
_cell.length_b   1.000
_cell.length_c   1.000
_cell.angle_alpha   90.00
_cell.angle_beta   90.00
_cell.angle_gamma   90.00
#
_symmetry.space_group_name_H-M   'P 1'
#
loop_
_entity.id
_entity.type
_entity.pdbx_description
1 polymer ?
#
loop_
_entity_poly.entity_id
_entity_poly.type
_entity_poly.pdbx_seq_one_letter_code
_entity_poly.pdbx_strand_id
1 'polypeptide(L)' 'MAMQQLGLNSEEAKTRIWMMDSKGLIVQSRKNLTPQKAEFAQDHKHIQQLKDVIEDIKPTALIGMSGNDRWRF' A
#
# COMPACT_ATOMS: atom_id res chain seq x y z
N MET A 1 -16.05 -0.87 3.16
CA MET A 1 -14.97 -0.05 3.76
C MET A 1 -15.57 1.17 4.44
N ALA A 2 -14.97 1.68 5.53
CA ALA A 2 -15.46 2.89 6.20
C ALA A 2 -15.54 4.10 5.24
N MET A 3 -14.58 4.23 4.32
CA MET A 3 -14.61 5.25 3.26
C MET A 3 -15.85 5.19 2.37
N GLN A 4 -16.43 4.01 2.14
CA GLN A 4 -17.67 3.90 1.37
C GLN A 4 -18.89 4.39 2.15
N GLN A 5 -18.89 4.26 3.47
CA GLN A 5 -19.92 4.86 4.33
C GLN A 5 -19.85 6.39 4.32
N LEU A 6 -18.68 6.95 3.98
CA LEU A 6 -18.45 8.38 3.76
C LEU A 6 -18.76 8.83 2.32
N GLY A 7 -19.30 7.95 1.47
CA GLY A 7 -19.76 8.28 0.11
C GLY A 7 -18.76 8.02 -1.02
N LEU A 8 -17.55 7.54 -0.75
CA LEU A 8 -16.61 7.12 -1.79
C LEU A 8 -17.07 5.80 -2.43
N ASN A 9 -16.85 5.65 -3.73
CA ASN A 9 -17.02 4.33 -4.33
C ASN A 9 -15.86 3.38 -3.93
N SER A 10 -16.01 2.09 -4.22
CA SER A 10 -15.02 1.08 -3.81
C SER A 10 -13.65 1.30 -4.46
N GLU A 11 -13.62 1.70 -5.73
CA GLU A 11 -12.38 1.90 -6.48
C GLU A 11 -11.62 3.11 -5.96
N GLU A 12 -12.30 4.24 -5.75
CA GLU A 12 -11.73 5.45 -5.14
C GLU A 12 -11.22 5.22 -3.72
N ALA A 13 -11.90 4.38 -2.95
CA ALA A 13 -11.42 4.03 -1.61
C ALA A 13 -10.13 3.19 -1.68
N LYS A 14 -10.02 2.28 -2.67
CA LYS A 14 -8.84 1.43 -2.86
C LYS A 14 -7.63 2.22 -3.34
N THR A 15 -7.79 3.22 -4.22
CA THR A 15 -6.66 4.06 -4.68
C THR A 15 -6.02 4.89 -3.56
N ARG A 16 -6.72 5.07 -2.43
CA ARG A 16 -6.20 5.78 -1.24
C ARG A 16 -5.41 4.88 -0.29
N ILE A 17 -5.43 3.56 -0.46
CA ILE A 17 -4.78 2.61 0.43
C ILE A 17 -3.54 2.03 -0.25
N TRP A 18 -2.38 2.29 0.35
CA TRP A 18 -1.10 1.78 -0.10
C TRP A 18 -0.59 0.71 0.85
N MET A 19 -0.13 -0.41 0.30
CA MET A 19 0.38 -1.54 1.08
C MET A 19 1.78 -1.90 0.64
N MET A 20 2.63 -2.25 1.60
CA MET A 20 3.94 -2.85 1.33
C MET A 20 4.11 -4.11 2.18
N ASP A 21 4.96 -5.03 1.73
CA ASP A 21 5.42 -6.16 2.52
C ASP A 21 6.94 -6.32 2.44
N SER A 22 7.47 -7.46 2.90
CA SER A 22 8.92 -7.74 2.87
C SER A 22 9.55 -7.71 1.47
N LYS A 23 8.76 -7.74 0.40
CA LYS A 23 9.23 -7.63 -0.99
C LYS A 23 8.99 -6.24 -1.59
N GLY A 24 8.59 -5.25 -0.79
CA GLY A 24 8.35 -3.87 -1.22
C GLY A 24 6.88 -3.54 -1.49
N LEU A 25 6.66 -2.42 -2.19
CA LEU A 25 5.35 -1.88 -2.51
C LEU A 25 4.51 -2.84 -3.35
N ILE A 26 3.22 -2.95 -3.02
CA ILE A 26 2.25 -3.76 -3.76
C ILE A 26 1.73 -2.94 -4.95
N VAL A 27 2.15 -3.33 -6.14
CA VAL A 27 1.82 -2.67 -7.42
C VAL A 27 1.37 -3.70 -8.46
N GLN A 28 0.61 -3.26 -9.47
CA GLN A 28 0.04 -4.16 -10.48
C GLN A 28 1.09 -4.94 -11.28
N SER A 29 2.27 -4.36 -11.48
CA SER A 29 3.40 -5.01 -12.18
C SER A 29 4.06 -6.15 -11.39
N ARG A 30 3.72 -6.32 -10.11
CA ARG A 30 4.34 -7.31 -9.22
C ARG A 30 3.68 -8.69 -9.37
N LYS A 31 4.51 -9.73 -9.52
CA LYS A 31 4.07 -11.13 -9.56
C LYS A 31 3.87 -11.71 -8.15
N ASN A 32 3.11 -12.81 -8.07
CA ASN A 32 2.88 -13.60 -6.84
C ASN A 32 2.20 -12.81 -5.70
N LEU A 33 1.17 -12.02 -6.04
CA LEU A 33 0.27 -11.43 -5.05
C LEU A 33 -0.85 -12.41 -4.72
N THR A 34 -1.24 -12.49 -3.44
CA THR A 34 -2.47 -13.18 -3.07
C THR A 34 -3.67 -12.37 -3.58
N PRO A 35 -4.86 -12.98 -3.78
CA PRO A 35 -6.03 -12.25 -4.25
C PRO A 35 -6.35 -11.01 -3.41
N GLN A 36 -6.25 -11.13 -2.07
CA GLN A 36 -6.49 -10.03 -1.14
C GLN A 36 -5.50 -8.87 -1.30
N LYS A 37 -4.24 -9.16 -1.67
CA LYS A 37 -3.22 -8.13 -1.93
C LYS A 37 -3.41 -7.48 -3.30
N ALA A 38 -3.79 -8.27 -4.30
CA ALA A 38 -4.03 -7.80 -5.65
C ALA A 38 -5.15 -6.75 -5.72
N GLU A 39 -6.15 -6.84 -4.83
CA GLU A 39 -7.23 -5.85 -4.72
C GLU A 39 -6.77 -4.42 -4.38
N PHE A 40 -5.57 -4.24 -3.83
CA PHE A 40 -4.99 -2.93 -3.48
C PHE A 40 -3.68 -2.68 -4.24
N ALA A 41 -3.42 -3.44 -5.30
CA ALA A 41 -2.25 -3.25 -6.13
C ALA A 41 -2.40 -1.96 -6.96
N GLN A 42 -1.56 -0.98 -6.66
CA GLN A 42 -1.61 0.33 -7.31
C GLN A 42 -0.91 0.28 -8.67
N ASP A 43 -1.40 1.08 -9.62
CA ASP A 43 -0.68 1.31 -10.88
C ASP A 43 0.46 2.30 -10.61
N HIS A 44 1.60 1.76 -10.17
CA HIS A 44 2.75 2.54 -9.74
C HIS A 44 4.06 1.79 -9.96
N LYS A 45 5.17 2.52 -9.97
CA LYS A 45 6.51 1.93 -9.98
C LYS A 45 6.74 1.12 -8.70
N HIS A 46 7.38 -0.03 -8.86
CA HIS A 46 7.79 -0.85 -7.72
C HIS A 46 8.93 -0.18 -6.94
N ILE A 47 8.74 -0.01 -5.62
CA ILE A 47 9.71 0.57 -4.70
C ILE A 47 9.89 -0.40 -3.52
N GLN A 48 11.13 -0.64 -3.10
CA GLN A 48 11.43 -1.60 -2.03
C GLN A 48 11.58 -0.97 -0.65
N GLN A 49 12.18 0.24 -0.58
CA GLN A 49 12.45 0.88 0.69
C GLN A 49 11.25 1.70 1.16
N LEU A 50 10.89 1.55 2.43
CA LEU A 50 9.78 2.26 3.07
C LEU A 50 10.00 3.78 3.08
N LYS A 51 11.25 4.23 3.27
CA LYS A 51 11.59 5.65 3.20
C LYS A 51 11.22 6.23 1.83
N ASP A 52 11.67 5.60 0.75
CA ASP A 52 11.39 6.04 -0.62
C ASP A 52 9.88 6.01 -0.91
N VAL A 53 9.16 4.99 -0.42
CA VAL A 53 7.69 4.90 -0.53
C VAL A 53 7.01 6.09 0.13
N ILE A 54 7.46 6.52 1.32
CA ILE A 54 6.86 7.66 2.04
C ILE A 54 7.18 8.98 1.33
N GLU A 55 8.41 9.16 0.87
CA GLU A 55 8.82 10.39 0.17
C GLU A 55 8.06 10.58 -1.15
N ASP A 56 7.78 9.48 -1.85
CA ASP A 56 7.10 9.45 -3.15
C ASP A 56 5.57 9.57 -3.00
N ILE A 57 4.94 8.70 -2.20
CA ILE A 57 3.47 8.65 -2.04
C ILE A 57 2.95 9.77 -1.14
N LYS A 58 3.76 10.21 -0.17
CA LYS A 58 3.39 11.21 0.86
C LYS A 58 2.08 10.84 1.58
N PRO A 59 2.00 9.66 2.21
CA PRO A 59 0.79 9.23 2.91
C PRO A 59 0.48 10.14 4.09
N THR A 60 -0.80 10.32 4.39
CA THR A 60 -1.27 11.09 5.56
C THR A 60 -1.19 10.31 6.87
N ALA A 61 -1.23 8.98 6.79
CA ALA A 61 -1.12 8.09 7.93
C ALA A 61 -0.27 6.88 7.55
N LEU A 62 0.57 6.42 8.48
CA LEU A 62 1.37 5.22 8.36
C LEU A 62 0.99 4.22 9.45
N ILE A 63 0.66 2.99 9.06
CA ILE A 63 0.23 1.92 9.96
C ILE A 63 1.24 0.76 9.86
N GLY A 64 1.94 0.47 10.97
CA GLY A 64 2.94 -0.58 11.05
C GLY A 64 2.38 -1.89 11.62
N MET A 65 2.37 -2.97 10.81
CA MET A 65 1.88 -4.31 11.20
C MET A 65 2.82 -5.45 10.78
N SER A 66 4.12 -5.17 10.67
CA SER A 66 5.11 -6.13 10.14
C SER A 66 5.77 -7.01 11.20
N GLY A 67 5.70 -6.63 12.48
CA GLY A 67 6.44 -7.29 13.57
C GLY A 67 7.96 -7.32 13.36
N ASN A 68 8.48 -6.48 12.45
CA ASN A 68 9.86 -6.50 12.00
C ASN A 68 10.58 -5.25 12.50
N ASP A 69 11.70 -5.44 13.18
CA ASP A 69 12.55 -4.40 13.76
C ASP A 69 13.42 -3.66 12.73
N ARG A 70 13.48 -4.16 11.49
CA ARG A 70 14.25 -3.57 10.38
C ARG A 70 13.68 -2.25 9.86
N TRP A 71 12.39 -2.00 10.03
CA TRP A 71 11.74 -0.77 9.55
C TRP A 71 11.74 0.29 10.65
N ARG A 72 12.92 0.90 10.86
CA ARG A 72 13.08 2.02 11.80
C ARG A 72 13.10 3.34 11.03
N PHE A 73 12.42 4.33 11.59
CA PHE A 73 12.39 5.72 11.14
C PHE A 73 13.38 6.55 11.95
#